data_AF-A0A964IQ06-F1
#
_entry.id   AF-A0A964IQ06-F1
#
_cell.length_a   1.000
_cell.length_b   1.000
_cell.length_c   1.000
_cell.angle_alpha   90.00
_cell.angle_beta   90.00
_cell.angle_gamma   90.00
#
_symmetry.space_group_name_H-M   'P 1'
#
loop_
_entity.id
_entity.type
_entity.pdbx_description
1 polymer ?
#
loop_
_entity_poly.entity_id
_entity_poly.type
_entity_poly.pdbx_seq_one_letter_code
_entity_poly.pdbx_strand_id
1 'polypeptide(L)' 'MATPSFAADLPRPAYKSSQVYVAPFSWSGFYVGINGGYGWAASDWSGDGVAAVKPKGWLVGGTVGYNLQTGV' A
#
# COMPACT_ATOMS: atom_id res chain seq x y z
N MET A 1 55.45 24.38 -26.77
CA MET A 1 55.59 23.43 -25.64
C MET A 1 54.18 23.04 -25.22
N ALA A 2 53.77 21.79 -25.43
CA ALA A 2 52.42 21.32 -25.11
C ALA A 2 52.44 20.58 -23.77
N THR A 3 51.51 20.90 -22.88
CA THR A 3 51.35 20.24 -21.57
C THR A 3 50.52 18.97 -21.71
N PRO A 4 50.85 17.86 -21.04
CA PRO A 4 50.07 16.64 -21.12
C PRO A 4 48.66 16.83 -20.52
N SER A 5 47.64 16.28 -21.16
CA SER A 5 46.25 16.29 -20.67
C SER A 5 45.94 14.98 -19.92
N PHE A 6 45.90 15.03 -18.59
CA PHE A 6 45.56 13.88 -17.73
C PHE A 6 44.05 13.62 -17.60
N ALA A 7 43.21 14.32 -18.36
CA ALA A 7 41.75 14.23 -18.22
C ALA A 7 41.18 12.86 -18.65
N ALA A 8 41.90 12.09 -19.48
CA ALA A 8 41.44 10.79 -19.96
C ALA A 8 41.76 9.61 -19.02
N ASP A 9 42.72 9.78 -18.09
CA ASP A 9 43.17 8.70 -17.18
C ASP A 9 42.39 8.68 -15.85
N LEU A 10 41.31 9.44 -15.75
CA LEU A 10 40.46 9.40 -14.57
C LEU A 10 39.81 8.01 -14.46
N PRO A 11 40.06 7.26 -13.38
CA PRO A 11 39.43 5.96 -13.19
C PRO A 11 37.92 6.15 -13.11
N ARG A 12 37.18 5.31 -13.86
CA ARG A 12 35.72 5.26 -13.81
C ARG A 12 35.25 5.21 -12.35
N PRO A 13 34.29 6.06 -11.93
CA PRO A 13 33.68 5.93 -10.62
C PRO A 13 33.18 4.49 -10.43
N ALA A 14 33.71 3.80 -9.43
CA ALA A 14 33.23 2.49 -9.05
C ALA A 14 31.86 2.67 -8.40
N TYR A 15 30.80 2.58 -9.21
CA TYR A 15 29.45 2.48 -8.69
C TYR A 15 29.33 1.16 -7.94
N LYS A 16 29.26 1.23 -6.60
CA LYS A 16 28.79 0.10 -5.80
C LYS A 16 27.41 -0.27 -6.33
N SER A 17 27.21 -1.53 -6.71
CA SER A 17 25.88 -2.06 -7.00
C SER A 17 24.98 -1.68 -5.84
N SER A 18 23.80 -1.11 -6.13
CA SER A 18 22.79 -0.88 -5.09
C SER A 18 22.60 -2.19 -4.34
N GLN A 19 22.61 -2.13 -3.00
CA GLN A 19 22.18 -3.28 -2.21
C GLN A 19 20.80 -3.66 -2.74
N VAL A 20 20.67 -4.89 -3.22
CA VAL A 20 19.37 -5.46 -3.56
C VAL A 20 18.59 -5.45 -2.26
N TYR A 21 17.63 -4.54 -2.16
CA TYR A 21 16.71 -4.53 -1.03
C TYR A 21 15.80 -5.73 -1.21
N VAL A 22 16.18 -6.85 -0.60
CA VAL A 22 15.27 -7.97 -0.40
C VAL A 22 14.29 -7.49 0.65
N ALA A 23 13.05 -7.23 0.24
CA ALA A 23 12.00 -6.85 1.17
C ALA A 23 11.91 -7.92 2.27
N PRO A 24 11.92 -7.54 3.56
CA PRO A 24 11.77 -8.51 4.64
C PRO A 24 10.49 -9.32 4.42
N PHE A 25 10.60 -10.63 4.60
CA PHE A 25 9.51 -11.60 4.41
C PHE A 25 8.24 -11.13 5.13
N SER A 26 7.14 -10.93 4.38
CA SER A 26 5.88 -10.40 4.92
C SER A 26 4.94 -11.52 5.41
N TRP A 27 4.56 -12.44 4.52
CA TRP A 27 4.17 -13.84 4.74
C TRP A 27 3.87 -14.45 3.36
N SER A 28 4.08 -15.77 3.17
CA SER A 28 3.49 -16.54 2.05
C SER A 28 2.48 -17.54 2.60
N GLY A 29 1.21 -17.43 2.20
CA GLY A 29 0.15 -18.25 2.75
C GLY A 29 -1.26 -17.64 2.73
N PHE A 30 -2.21 -18.47 3.14
CA PHE A 30 -3.62 -18.13 3.29
C PHE A 30 -3.85 -17.18 4.46
N TYR A 31 -4.80 -16.26 4.29
CA TYR A 31 -5.22 -15.37 5.36
C TYR A 31 -6.73 -15.18 5.38
N VAL A 32 -7.22 -14.96 6.59
CA VAL A 32 -8.59 -14.58 6.87
C VAL A 32 -8.59 -13.37 7.77
N GLY A 33 -9.56 -12.49 7.54
CA GLY A 33 -9.81 -11.32 8.37
C GLY A 33 -11.30 -11.21 8.64
N ILE A 34 -11.63 -10.62 9.78
CA ILE A 34 -13.00 -10.26 10.13
C ILE A 34 -13.02 -8.78 10.44
N ASN A 35 -14.07 -8.11 10.00
CA ASN A 35 -14.29 -6.69 10.20
C ASN A 35 -15.71 -6.51 10.72
N GLY A 36 -15.87 -5.61 11.68
CA GLY A 36 -17.16 -5.31 12.26
C GLY A 36 -17.22 -3.83 12.64
N GLY A 37 -18.38 -3.23 12.46
CA GLY A 37 -18.63 -1.84 12.79
C GLY A 37 -20.07 -1.60 13.20
N TYR A 38 -20.29 -0.60 14.04
CA TYR A 38 -21.62 -0.08 14.33
C TYR A 38 -21.71 1.34 13.81
N GLY A 39 -22.74 1.61 13.02
CA GLY A 39 -22.95 2.91 12.39
C GLY A 39 -24.31 3.48 12.74
N TRP A 40 -24.37 4.80 12.80
CA TRP A 40 -25.61 5.56 12.87
C TRP A 40 -25.51 6.74 11.92
N ALA A 41 -26.64 7.14 11.35
CA ALA A 41 -26.75 8.34 10.55
C ALA A 41 -28.05 9.08 10.89
N ALA A 42 -28.06 10.37 10.59
CA ALA A 42 -29.26 11.19 10.56
C ALA A 42 -29.39 11.74 9.15
N SER A 43 -30.56 11.57 8.55
CA SER A 43 -30.82 12.09 7.22
C SER A 43 -32.06 12.98 7.26
N ASP A 44 -31.83 14.27 7.03
CA ASP A 44 -32.86 15.29 6.90
C ASP A 44 -33.09 15.50 5.39
N TRP A 45 -34.16 14.91 4.88
CA TRP A 45 -34.53 15.02 3.47
C TRP A 45 -35.54 16.16 3.30
N SER A 46 -35.24 17.14 2.46
CA SER A 46 -36.16 18.22 2.12
C SER A 46 -36.89 17.89 0.81
N GLY A 47 -38.07 17.27 0.92
CA GLY A 47 -38.95 16.94 -0.21
C GLY A 47 -40.35 16.60 0.30
N ASP A 48 -41.37 16.99 -0.45
CA ASP A 48 -42.76 16.81 -0.03
C ASP A 48 -43.08 15.31 0.14
N GLY A 49 -43.52 14.91 1.34
CA GLY A 49 -43.79 13.51 1.68
C GLY A 49 -42.59 12.66 2.15
N VAL A 50 -41.39 13.21 2.31
CA VAL A 50 -40.21 12.45 2.79
C VAL A 50 -39.97 12.70 4.28
N ALA A 51 -40.02 11.63 5.09
CA ALA A 51 -39.78 11.72 6.53
C ALA A 51 -38.28 11.71 6.87
N ALA A 52 -37.89 12.46 7.90
CA ALA A 52 -36.54 12.37 8.46
C ALA A 52 -36.29 10.97 9.03
N VAL A 53 -35.16 10.36 8.65
CA VAL A 53 -34.81 8.99 9.07
C VAL A 53 -33.50 8.98 9.83
N LYS A 54 -33.44 8.14 10.86
CA LYS A 54 -32.24 7.92 11.69
C LYS A 54 -31.82 6.46 11.67
N PRO A 55 -31.25 5.97 10.55
CA PRO A 55 -30.83 4.59 10.46
C PRO A 55 -29.64 4.32 11.38
N LYS A 56 -29.69 3.17 12.06
CA LYS A 56 -28.59 2.62 12.87
C LYS A 56 -28.54 1.12 12.69
N GLY A 57 -27.33 0.56 12.67
CA GLY A 57 -27.15 -0.85 12.38
C GLY A 57 -25.72 -1.34 12.60
N TRP A 58 -25.62 -2.66 12.70
CA TRP A 58 -24.36 -3.39 12.74
C TRP A 58 -23.96 -3.80 11.32
N LEU A 59 -22.67 -3.75 11.04
CA LEU A 59 -22.06 -4.26 9.83
C LEU A 59 -20.98 -5.27 10.24
N VAL A 60 -21.01 -6.45 9.62
CA VAL A 60 -20.00 -7.49 9.79
C VAL A 60 -19.59 -8.00 8.43
N GLY A 61 -18.30 -8.21 8.23
CA GLY A 61 -17.72 -8.68 6.97
C GLY A 61 -16.49 -9.54 7.21
N GLY A 62 -16.25 -10.49 6.33
CA GLY A 62 -15.05 -11.30 6.31
C GLY A 62 -14.20 -10.97 5.08
N THR A 63 -12.90 -11.14 5.19
CA THR A 63 -11.96 -11.13 4.07
C THR A 63 -11.22 -12.44 4.05
N VAL A 64 -11.04 -13.02 2.87
CA VAL A 64 -10.23 -14.22 2.67
C VAL A 64 -9.30 -13.98 1.50
N GLY A 65 -8.06 -14.43 1.60
CA GLY A 65 -7.09 -14.28 0.54
C GLY A 65 -5.89 -15.18 0.70
N TYR A 66 -4.96 -15.06 -0.24
CA TYR A 66 -3.73 -15.81 -0.26
C TYR A 66 -2.61 -14.90 -0.75
N ASN A 67 -1.49 -14.86 -0.02
CA ASN A 67 -0.30 -14.11 -0.44
C ASN A 67 0.76 -15.07 -0.97
N LEU A 68 1.24 -14.82 -2.19
CA LEU A 68 2.31 -15.58 -2.84
C LEU A 68 3.53 -14.67 -2.99
N GLN A 69 4.56 -14.87 -2.16
CA GLN A 69 5.89 -14.32 -2.41
C GLN A 69 6.70 -15.34 -3.21
N THR A 70 6.79 -15.13 -4.53
CA THR A 70 7.66 -15.91 -5.44
C THR A 70 8.80 -15.02 -5.93
N GLY A 71 9.91 -14.98 -5.18
CA GLY A 71 11.11 -14.23 -5.54
C GLY A 71 12.10 -14.15 -4.37
N VAL A 72 13.38 -14.38 -4.68
CA VAL A 72 14.55 -14.35 -3.79
C VAL A 72 14.88 -12.95 -3.25
#